data_AF-A0A955FBY4-F1
#
_entry.id   AF-A0A955FBY4-F1
#
_cell.length_a   1.000
_cell.length_b   1.000
_cell.length_c   1.000
_cell.angle_alpha   90.00
_cell.angle_beta   90.00
_cell.angle_gamma   90.00
#
_symmetry.space_group_name_H-M   'P 1'
#
loop_
_entity.id
_entity.type
_entity.pdbx_description
1 polymer ?
#
loop_
_entity_poly.entity_id
_entity_poly.type
_entity_poly.pdbx_seq_one_letter_code
_entity_poly.pdbx_strand_id
1 'polypeptide(L)'
;MKLRYETGTATFIQFLVVMLFGFVGLIASIVDQCHEGDFANCAQGSIISFVYVFLLAGWFGFLSVLGYAAQDQRSHRLAYMLMFAEFMVLAIALFNAKHFPSVLGLITSLVDAAFAAWIIVLAWRLSRAKGGRITTSSRPRRRPATTKK
;
A
#
# COMPACT_ATOMS: atom_id res chain seq x y z
N MET A 1 13.68 -19.66 -8.46
CA MET A 1 12.68 -18.55 -8.49
C MET A 1 13.38 -17.31 -7.97
N LYS A 2 13.50 -16.25 -8.78
CA LYS A 2 14.24 -15.03 -8.39
C LYS A 2 13.22 -13.99 -7.94
N LEU A 3 13.05 -13.84 -6.62
CA LEU A 3 12.28 -12.76 -6.00
C LEU A 3 12.84 -11.43 -6.53
N ARG A 4 12.12 -10.78 -7.44
CA ARG A 4 12.38 -9.40 -7.79
C ARG A 4 11.04 -8.70 -7.87
N TYR A 5 10.89 -7.75 -6.94
CA TYR A 5 9.74 -6.89 -6.65
C TYR A 5 8.70 -7.56 -5.75
N GLU A 6 8.80 -7.30 -4.45
CA GLU A 6 7.80 -7.64 -3.42
C GLU A 6 6.84 -6.45 -3.20
N THR A 7 6.60 -5.63 -4.24
CA THR A 7 5.75 -4.43 -4.15
C THR A 7 4.32 -4.79 -3.77
N GLY A 8 3.76 -5.85 -4.35
CA GLY A 8 2.41 -6.32 -4.03
C GLY A 8 2.32 -6.94 -2.63
N THR A 9 3.37 -7.63 -2.17
CA THR A 9 3.41 -8.14 -0.80
C THR A 9 3.51 -7.00 0.21
N ALA A 10 4.31 -5.98 -0.08
CA ALA A 10 4.44 -4.81 0.80
C ALA A 10 3.13 -4.02 0.90
N THR A 11 2.42 -3.75 -0.21
CA THR A 11 1.11 -3.07 -0.18
C THR A 11 0.06 -3.89 0.56
N PHE A 12 0.11 -5.22 0.46
CA PHE A 12 -0.78 -6.09 1.21
C PHE A 12 -0.50 -6.08 2.72
N ILE A 13 0.78 -6.09 3.13
CA ILE A 13 1.15 -5.95 4.54
C ILE A 13 0.71 -4.59 5.08
N GLN A 14 0.93 -3.51 4.33
CA GLN A 14 0.46 -2.18 4.69
C GLN A 14 -1.07 -2.16 4.87
N PHE A 15 -1.83 -2.76 3.95
CA PHE A 15 -3.27 -2.89 4.08
C PHE A 15 -3.67 -3.59 5.40
N LEU A 16 -3.08 -4.73 5.73
CA LEU A 16 -3.40 -5.46 6.95
C LEU A 16 -3.08 -4.65 8.21
N VAL A 17 -1.93 -3.98 8.24
CA VAL A 17 -1.49 -3.20 9.40
C VAL A 17 -2.37 -1.96 9.58
N VAL A 18 -2.64 -1.22 8.51
CA VAL A 18 -3.53 -0.04 8.54
C VAL A 18 -4.94 -0.44 8.96
N MET A 19 -5.46 -1.56 8.45
CA MET A 19 -6.79 -2.05 8.83
C MET A 19 -6.87 -2.42 10.31
N LEU A 20 -5.83 -3.05 10.85
CA LEU A 20 -5.75 -3.36 12.26
C LEU A 20 -5.76 -2.08 13.12
N PHE A 21 -4.91 -1.11 12.80
CA PHE A 21 -4.88 0.17 13.51
C PHE A 21 -6.18 0.97 13.35
N GLY A 22 -6.79 0.95 12.17
CA GLY A 22 -8.09 1.57 11.92
C GLY A 22 -9.19 0.96 12.77
N PHE A 23 -9.19 -0.36 12.96
CA PHE A 23 -10.17 -1.03 13.81
C PHE A 23 -9.98 -0.72 15.29
N VAL A 24 -8.73 -0.67 15.77
CA VAL A 24 -8.42 -0.23 17.14
C VAL A 24 -8.85 1.23 17.34
N GLY A 25 -8.59 2.10 16.36
CA GLY A 25 -9.01 3.50 16.39
C GLY A 25 -10.53 3.67 16.40
N LEU A 26 -11.27 2.84 15.65
CA LEU A 26 -12.73 2.79 15.67
C LEU A 26 -13.26 2.47 17.07
N ILE A 27 -12.75 1.41 17.69
CA ILE A 27 -13.18 1.01 19.04
C ILE A 27 -12.89 2.14 20.04
N ALA A 28 -11.69 2.71 20.01
CA ALA A 28 -11.32 3.82 20.88
C ALA A 28 -12.26 5.03 20.69
N SER A 29 -12.52 5.41 19.43
CA SER A 29 -13.43 6.51 19.11
C SER A 29 -14.86 6.27 19.59
N ILE A 30 -15.37 5.05 19.49
CA ILE A 30 -16.72 4.70 19.97
C ILE A 30 -16.75 4.78 21.50
N VAL A 31 -15.73 4.24 22.18
CA VAL A 31 -15.63 4.28 23.64
C VAL A 31 -15.60 5.72 24.14
N ASP A 32 -14.75 6.58 23.58
CA ASP A 32 -14.62 7.97 24.01
C ASP A 32 -15.94 8.74 23.82
N GLN A 33 -16.59 8.60 22.65
CA GLN A 33 -17.84 9.30 22.34
C GLN A 33 -19.03 8.84 23.18
N CYS A 34 -19.07 7.56 23.56
CA CYS A 34 -20.15 7.02 24.39
C CYS A 34 -19.88 7.16 25.90
N HIS A 35 -18.64 7.48 26.30
CA HIS A 35 -18.30 7.79 27.69
C HIS A 35 -18.60 9.26 28.04
N GLU A 36 -18.44 10.18 27.09
CA GLU A 36 -18.54 11.63 27.34
C GLU A 36 -19.88 12.26 26.91
N GLY A 37 -20.76 11.56 26.18
CA GLY A 37 -21.93 12.16 25.54
C GLY A 37 -23.26 11.39 25.63
N ASP A 38 -24.36 12.13 25.42
CA ASP A 38 -25.71 11.58 25.24
C ASP A 38 -25.78 10.55 24.09
N PHE A 39 -26.75 9.63 24.19
CA PHE A 39 -26.93 8.49 23.27
C PHE A 39 -26.98 8.89 21.78
N ALA A 40 -27.51 10.08 21.46
CA ALA A 40 -27.59 10.60 20.09
C ALA A 40 -26.21 10.94 19.49
N ASN A 41 -25.29 11.48 20.31
CA ASN A 41 -23.93 11.83 19.88
C ASN A 41 -23.06 10.57 19.70
N CYS A 42 -23.26 9.56 20.57
CA CYS A 42 -22.65 8.23 20.47
C CYS A 42 -23.05 7.53 19.16
N ALA A 43 -24.33 7.56 18.77
CA ALA A 43 -24.80 6.94 17.52
C ALA A 43 -24.25 7.66 16.27
N GLN A 44 -24.28 9.00 16.25
CA GLN A 44 -23.79 9.78 15.11
C GLN A 44 -22.27 9.61 14.91
N GLY A 45 -21.49 9.70 15.98
CA GLY A 45 -20.03 9.58 15.89
C GLY A 45 -19.59 8.15 15.55
N SER A 46 -20.31 7.12 16.02
CA SER A 46 -20.07 5.73 15.61
C SER A 46 -20.23 5.55 14.09
N ILE A 47 -21.30 6.10 13.50
CA ILE A 47 -21.55 6.01 12.05
C ILE A 47 -20.40 6.64 11.26
N ILE A 48 -19.92 7.82 11.69
CA ILE A 48 -18.80 8.52 11.02
C ILE A 48 -17.54 7.66 11.06
N SER A 49 -17.20 7.11 12.24
CA SER A 49 -16.01 6.28 12.39
C SER A 49 -16.09 4.98 11.57
N PHE A 50 -17.28 4.37 11.46
CA PHE A 50 -17.50 3.23 10.57
C PHE A 50 -17.27 3.58 9.10
N VAL A 51 -17.87 4.68 8.61
CA VAL A 51 -17.67 5.15 7.23
C VAL A 51 -16.19 5.40 6.95
N TYR A 52 -15.46 5.98 7.91
CA TYR A 52 -14.03 6.23 7.78
C TYR A 52 -13.21 4.93 7.64
N VAL A 53 -13.49 3.90 8.45
CA VAL A 53 -12.82 2.59 8.34
C VAL A 53 -13.12 1.92 6.99
N PHE A 54 -14.35 1.99 6.50
CA PHE A 54 -14.70 1.45 5.18
C PHE A 54 -13.99 2.19 4.03
N LEU A 55 -13.85 3.51 4.12
CA LEU A 55 -13.09 4.30 3.15
C LEU A 55 -11.60 3.92 3.17
N LEU A 56 -11.00 3.76 4.36
CA LEU A 56 -9.63 3.27 4.50
C LEU A 56 -9.48 1.87 3.90
N ALA A 57 -10.39 0.96 4.20
CA ALA A 57 -10.40 -0.40 3.66
C ALA A 57 -10.47 -0.40 2.13
N GLY A 58 -11.35 0.42 1.57
CA GLY A 58 -11.50 0.57 0.12
C GLY A 58 -10.23 1.14 -0.52
N TRP A 59 -9.65 2.20 0.06
CA TRP A 59 -8.45 2.85 -0.47
C TRP A 59 -7.22 1.95 -0.41
N PHE A 60 -6.89 1.41 0.77
CA PHE A 60 -5.72 0.53 0.91
C PHE A 60 -5.94 -0.84 0.24
N GLY A 61 -7.18 -1.32 0.17
CA GLY A 61 -7.55 -2.47 -0.64
C GLY A 61 -7.27 -2.21 -2.13
N PHE A 62 -7.64 -1.04 -2.65
CA PHE A 62 -7.31 -0.63 -4.02
C PHE A 62 -5.79 -0.54 -4.24
N LEU A 63 -5.03 0.05 -3.31
CA LEU A 63 -3.56 0.10 -3.40
C LEU A 63 -2.93 -1.29 -3.38
N SER A 64 -3.49 -2.24 -2.62
CA SER A 64 -3.02 -3.62 -2.60
C SER A 64 -3.16 -4.28 -3.97
N VAL A 65 -4.32 -4.12 -4.62
CA VAL A 65 -4.61 -4.63 -5.98
C VAL A 65 -3.73 -3.92 -7.01
N LEU A 66 -3.58 -2.60 -6.90
CA LEU A 66 -2.72 -1.81 -7.78
C LEU A 66 -1.25 -2.24 -7.67
N GLY A 67 -0.76 -2.50 -6.45
CA GLY A 67 0.59 -2.99 -6.19
C GLY A 67 0.83 -4.37 -6.80
N TYR A 68 -0.15 -5.27 -6.70
CA TYR A 68 -0.10 -6.58 -7.34
C TYR A 68 -0.12 -6.46 -8.88
N ALA A 69 -1.02 -5.65 -9.44
CA ALA A 69 -1.12 -5.42 -10.88
C ALA A 69 0.14 -4.75 -11.46
N ALA A 70 0.71 -3.78 -10.74
CA ALA A 70 1.96 -3.13 -11.11
C ALA A 70 3.13 -4.12 -11.15
N GLN A 71 3.16 -5.07 -10.21
CA GLN A 71 4.17 -6.13 -10.14
C GLN A 71 4.02 -7.15 -11.28
N ASP A 72 2.80 -7.64 -11.51
CA ASP A 72 2.50 -8.66 -12.52
C ASP A 72 2.76 -8.15 -13.94
N GLN A 73 2.20 -6.98 -14.28
CA GLN A 73 2.36 -6.40 -15.62
C GLN A 73 3.72 -5.72 -15.83
N ARG A 74 4.51 -5.51 -14.76
CA ARG A 74 5.75 -4.70 -14.74
C ARG A 74 5.58 -3.36 -15.47
N SER A 75 4.41 -2.76 -15.34
CA SER A 75 4.04 -1.54 -16.07
C SER A 75 4.56 -0.31 -15.34
N HIS A 76 5.39 0.48 -16.02
CA HIS A 76 5.90 1.75 -15.48
C HIS A 76 4.77 2.72 -15.15
N ARG A 77 3.67 2.73 -15.93
CA ARG A 77 2.53 3.62 -15.69
C ARG A 77 1.82 3.29 -14.37
N LEU A 78 1.59 2.00 -14.10
CA LEU A 78 1.00 1.54 -12.85
C LEU A 78 1.92 1.81 -11.66
N ALA A 79 3.24 1.63 -11.84
CA ALA A 79 4.22 1.95 -10.81
C ALA A 79 4.22 3.46 -10.45
N TYR A 80 4.09 4.35 -11.42
CA TYR A 80 3.96 5.79 -11.17
C TYR A 80 2.65 6.15 -10.46
N MET A 81 1.53 5.53 -10.85
CA MET A 81 0.25 5.71 -10.16
C MET A 81 0.34 5.27 -8.70
N LEU A 82 0.94 4.11 -8.43
CA LEU A 82 1.17 3.62 -7.07
C LEU A 82 2.07 4.58 -6.28
N MET A 83 3.17 5.03 -6.87
CA MET A 83 4.09 5.97 -6.23
C MET A 83 3.41 7.30 -5.89
N PHE A 84 2.57 7.83 -6.78
CA PHE A 84 1.81 9.05 -6.54
C PHE A 84 0.77 8.86 -5.44
N ALA A 85 0.07 7.73 -5.43
CA ALA A 85 -0.94 7.43 -4.42
C ALA A 85 -0.31 7.24 -3.02
N GLU A 86 0.82 6.55 -2.92
CA GLU A 86 1.57 6.43 -1.66
C GLU A 86 2.17 7.77 -1.22
N PHE A 87 2.55 8.63 -2.15
CA PHE A 87 3.01 9.99 -1.82
C PHE A 87 1.89 10.82 -1.18
N MET A 88 0.65 10.70 -1.66
CA MET A 88 -0.51 11.31 -1.03
C MET A 88 -0.72 10.78 0.40
N VAL A 89 -0.62 9.47 0.61
CA VAL A 89 -0.70 8.85 1.95
C VAL A 89 0.39 9.41 2.86
N LEU A 90 1.64 9.48 2.39
CA LEU A 90 2.76 10.04 3.13
C LEU A 90 2.53 11.51 3.52
N ALA A 91 2.01 12.32 2.60
CA ALA A 91 1.72 13.74 2.85
C ALA A 91 0.64 13.90 3.94
N ILE A 92 -0.44 13.12 3.87
CA ILE A 92 -1.51 13.11 4.87
C ILE A 92 -0.97 12.64 6.22
N ALA A 93 -0.17 11.56 6.24
CA ALA A 93 0.45 11.04 7.44
C ALA A 93 1.31 12.11 8.12
N LEU A 94 2.19 12.79 7.39
CA LEU A 94 3.03 13.87 7.93
C LEU A 94 2.21 15.05 8.45
N PHE A 95 1.12 15.40 7.77
CA PHE A 95 0.22 16.46 8.23
C PHE A 95 -0.44 16.11 9.56
N ASN A 96 -0.93 14.86 9.69
CA ASN A 96 -1.51 14.33 10.92
C ASN A 96 -0.50 14.24 12.06
N ALA A 97 0.74 13.82 11.80
CA ALA A 97 1.81 13.79 12.80
C ALA A 97 2.09 15.19 13.38
N LYS A 98 1.96 16.23 12.55
CA LYS A 98 2.24 17.62 12.95
C LYS A 98 1.10 18.27 13.76
N HIS A 99 -0.14 17.83 13.58
CA HIS A 99 -1.33 18.44 14.21
C HIS A 99 -1.86 17.66 15.43
N PHE A 100 -0.99 16.89 16.11
CA PHE A 100 -1.20 16.17 17.39
C PHE A 100 -2.65 15.92 17.83
N PRO A 101 -3.38 14.99 17.18
CA PRO A 101 -4.74 14.64 17.60
C PRO A 101 -4.77 13.69 18.82
N SER A 102 -3.78 12.80 18.97
CA SER A 102 -3.66 11.83 20.09
C SER A 102 -2.38 10.98 19.94
N VAL A 103 -1.90 10.34 21.02
CA VAL A 103 -0.71 9.46 21.00
C VAL A 103 -0.91 8.26 20.07
N LEU A 104 -2.12 7.67 20.07
CA LEU A 104 -2.48 6.58 19.17
C LEU A 104 -2.44 7.05 17.71
N GLY A 105 -3.03 8.21 17.42
CA GLY A 105 -3.02 8.81 16.08
C GLY A 105 -1.60 9.12 15.58
N LEU A 106 -0.71 9.55 16.47
CA LEU A 106 0.69 9.82 16.15
C LEU A 106 1.47 8.55 15.80
N ILE A 107 1.28 7.47 16.56
CA ILE A 107 1.92 6.18 16.27
C ILE A 107 1.42 5.63 14.93
N THR A 108 0.10 5.62 14.71
CA THR A 108 -0.49 5.17 13.44
C THR A 108 0.03 5.98 12.26
N SER A 109 0.07 7.30 12.40
CA SER A 109 0.62 8.20 11.38
C SER A 109 2.09 7.94 11.06
N LEU A 110 2.94 7.68 12.07
CA LEU A 110 4.34 7.33 11.87
C LEU A 110 4.51 5.98 11.15
N VAL A 111 3.70 4.99 11.53
CA VAL A 111 3.69 3.68 10.90
C VAL A 111 3.26 3.80 9.44
N ASP A 112 2.19 4.55 9.16
CA ASP A 112 1.71 4.82 7.79
C ASP A 112 2.76 5.54 6.96
N ALA A 113 3.44 6.54 7.53
CA ALA A 113 4.53 7.25 6.86
C ALA A 113 5.71 6.32 6.53
N ALA A 114 6.08 5.43 7.45
CA ALA A 114 7.15 4.48 7.24
C ALA A 114 6.81 3.46 6.14
N PHE A 115 5.58 2.93 6.13
CA PHE A 115 5.10 2.04 5.07
C PHE A 115 5.04 2.75 3.73
N ALA A 116 4.41 3.93 3.66
CA ALA A 116 4.32 4.70 2.42
C ALA A 116 5.72 5.02 1.86
N ALA A 117 6.67 5.46 2.70
CA ALA A 117 8.05 5.70 2.29
C ALA A 117 8.72 4.43 1.74
N TRP A 118 8.51 3.29 2.40
CA TRP A 118 9.01 2.00 1.93
C TRP A 118 8.43 1.65 0.55
N ILE A 119 7.12 1.75 0.36
CA ILE A 119 6.47 1.40 -0.91
C ILE A 119 6.89 2.36 -2.02
N ILE A 120 7.05 3.66 -1.74
CA ILE A 120 7.61 4.64 -2.68
C ILE A 120 9.00 4.19 -3.15
N VAL A 121 9.87 3.73 -2.24
CA VAL A 121 11.21 3.23 -2.59
C VAL A 121 11.12 1.96 -3.45
N LEU A 122 10.22 1.03 -3.13
CA LEU A 122 10.02 -0.18 -3.92
C LEU A 122 9.44 0.11 -5.31
N ALA A 123 8.44 0.98 -5.41
CA ALA A 123 7.82 1.41 -6.65
C ALA A 123 8.84 2.15 -7.53
N TRP A 124 9.68 2.98 -6.93
CA TRP A 124 10.79 3.63 -7.62
C TRP A 124 11.84 2.63 -8.13
N ARG A 125 12.18 1.60 -7.35
CA ARG A 125 13.06 0.52 -7.81
C ARG A 125 12.44 -0.26 -8.98
N LEU A 126 11.14 -0.54 -8.91
CA LEU A 126 10.39 -1.21 -9.99
C LEU A 126 10.37 -0.35 -11.26
N SER A 127 10.15 0.95 -11.14
CA SER A 127 10.10 1.86 -12.29
C SER A 127 11.49 2.07 -12.92
N ARG A 128 12.55 2.08 -12.12
CA ARG A 128 13.94 2.25 -12.57
C ARG A 128 14.51 0.98 -13.19
N ALA A 129 14.02 -0.19 -12.80
CA ALA A 129 14.26 -1.43 -13.51
C ALA A 129 13.49 -1.39 -14.83
N LYS A 130 14.04 -0.66 -15.83
CA LYS A 130 13.60 -0.71 -17.22
C LYS A 130 13.26 -2.14 -17.53
N GLY A 131 11.98 -2.41 -17.82
CA GLY A 131 11.46 -3.74 -18.08
C GLY A 131 12.33 -4.40 -19.14
N GLY A 132 13.35 -5.12 -18.69
CA GLY A 132 14.08 -6.05 -19.52
C GLY A 132 13.04 -7.07 -19.88
N ARG A 133 12.39 -6.86 -21.03
CA ARG A 133 11.57 -7.87 -21.68
C ARG A 133 12.47 -9.09 -21.63
N ILE A 134 12.07 -10.09 -20.85
CA ILE A 134 12.70 -11.41 -20.94
C ILE A 134 12.20 -11.90 -22.31
N THR A 135 12.77 -11.37 -23.39
CA THR A 135 12.84 -12.10 -24.61
C THR A 135 13.70 -13.29 -24.22
N THR A 136 13.05 -14.40 -23.94
CA THR A 136 13.57 -15.73 -24.22
C THR A 136 13.98 -15.74 -25.68
N SER A 137 15.09 -15.06 -26.00
CA SER A 137 15.87 -15.36 -27.19
C SER A 137 16.54 -16.68 -26.86
N SER A 138 15.76 -17.76 -26.93
CA SER A 138 16.27 -19.08 -27.19
C SER A 138 16.98 -18.96 -28.52
N ARG A 139 18.25 -18.60 -28.48
CA ARG A 139 19.15 -18.64 -29.63
C ARG A 139 19.08 -20.08 -30.13
N PRO A 140 18.51 -20.36 -31.32
CA PRO A 140 18.51 -21.71 -31.82
C PRO A 140 19.98 -22.09 -31.99
N ARG A 141 20.43 -23.03 -31.16
CA ARG A 141 21.75 -23.63 -31.24
C ARG A 141 21.78 -24.35 -32.59
N ARG A 142 22.23 -23.65 -33.64
CA ARG A 142 22.57 -24.26 -34.93
C ARG A 142 23.55 -25.39 -34.61
N ARG A 143 23.06 -26.63 -34.65
CA ARG A 143 23.92 -27.81 -34.69
C ARG A 143 24.73 -27.69 -35.98
N PRO A 144 26.07 -27.70 -35.96
CA PRO A 144 26.84 -27.86 -37.18
C PRO A 144 26.47 -29.21 -37.79
N ALA A 145 26.12 -29.20 -39.08
CA ALA A 145 25.97 -30.43 -39.85
C ALA A 145 27.33 -31.11 -39.91
N THR A 146 27.47 -32.23 -39.20
CA THR A 146 28.60 -33.15 -39.40
C THR A 146 28.36 -33.92 -40.69
N THR A 147 28.85 -33.36 -41.79
CA THR A 147 29.08 -34.08 -43.04
C THR A 147 30.51 -34.64 -42.99
N LYS A 148 30.68 -35.95 -42.78
CA LYS A 148 31.86 -36.75 -43.17
C LYS A 148 31.40 -38.20 -43.38
N LYS A 149 31.27 -38.60 -44.65
CA LYS A 149 32.16 -39.51 -45.42
C LYS A 149 31.95 -40.97 -45.06
#